data_AF-A0A210W7C6-F1
#
_entry.id   AF-A0A210W7C6-F1
#
_cell.length_a   1.000
_cell.length_b   1.000
_cell.length_c   1.000
_cell.angle_alpha   90.00
_cell.angle_beta   90.00
_cell.angle_gamma   90.00
#
_symmetry.space_group_name_H-M   'P 1'
#
loop_
_entity.id
_entity.type
_entity.pdbx_description
1 polymer ?
#
loop_
_entity_poly.entity_id
_entity_poly.type
_entity_poly.pdbx_seq_one_letter_code
_entity_poly.pdbx_strand_id
1 'polypeptide(L)'
;MTTIHTTATNIATSTAIAATTVARRNRRHFLGLLAAGTGLALAAPHLALARAATERRFVFIIQRGAANGLETLIPYADPGYARLRGAIAIAVDTAAATRLDGMFALHPSLAETGRLYAQGQALFVHAVASPYSDRSHFDGQNVLETGGSAPYQVKDGWLNRLVAQLPHREEAIAFAPTVPMALRGPAEVASYAPSSLPQASDDLLLRVARLYEGDAQLHALWTSAMDTRSVVMDGGNNRPRMDGASLGKLAAGFLARQDGPRIAMIETGGWDTHSAQNNRLATQLKNLDALIAALHDGLGDAWSQTVVLVATEFGRTAAANGTGGTDHGTGAVAMLMGGAVQGGRVLADWPGLQPGQLLENRDLKPTTSVDALIASAAGECFGIDPQRLARNLFPQGHALPGGAPARSLQPLLRA
;
A
#
# COMPACT_ATOMS: atom_id res chain seq x y z
N MET A 1 93.82 -36.61 0.55
CA MET A 1 92.89 -36.20 1.62
C MET A 1 91.48 -36.38 1.10
N THR A 2 90.56 -37.17 1.61
CA THR A 2 90.49 -38.21 2.64
C THR A 2 89.15 -38.88 2.28
N THR A 3 89.16 -40.07 1.68
CA THR A 3 88.76 -41.35 2.32
C THR A 3 87.24 -41.40 2.62
N ILE A 4 86.41 -42.05 1.76
CA ILE A 4 85.90 -43.46 1.87
C ILE A 4 84.62 -43.54 2.78
N HIS A 5 83.47 -44.11 2.38
CA HIS A 5 83.09 -45.53 2.21
C HIS A 5 81.73 -45.61 1.45
N THR A 6 81.52 -46.36 0.35
CA THR A 6 81.17 -47.81 0.22
C THR A 6 80.10 -48.30 1.23
N THR A 7 79.04 -49.05 0.94
CA THR A 7 78.78 -50.12 -0.07
C THR A 7 77.31 -50.56 0.00
N ALA A 8 76.75 -51.02 -1.14
CA ALA A 8 75.87 -52.21 -1.34
C ALA A 8 74.52 -52.34 -0.56
N THR A 9 73.43 -52.92 -1.06
CA THR A 9 73.28 -54.12 -1.90
C THR A 9 71.82 -54.25 -2.42
N ASN A 10 71.69 -54.94 -3.56
CA ASN A 10 70.51 -55.47 -4.27
C ASN A 10 69.32 -56.01 -3.43
N ILE A 11 68.11 -56.06 -4.04
CA ILE A 11 67.42 -57.31 -4.49
C ILE A 11 65.93 -57.02 -4.85
N ALA A 12 65.62 -57.28 -6.13
CA ALA A 12 64.48 -57.99 -6.74
C ALA A 12 62.99 -57.77 -6.36
N THR A 13 62.17 -58.06 -7.40
CA THR A 13 60.78 -58.61 -7.40
C THR A 13 59.65 -57.67 -6.96
N SER A 14 58.44 -57.66 -7.52
CA SER A 14 57.72 -58.43 -8.55
C SER A 14 56.33 -57.78 -8.70
N THR A 15 55.70 -57.91 -9.89
CA THR A 15 54.23 -58.02 -10.15
C THR A 15 53.27 -56.88 -9.71
N ALA A 16 52.13 -56.59 -10.34
CA ALA A 16 51.51 -56.82 -11.64
C ALA A 16 50.03 -56.34 -11.52
N ILE A 17 49.45 -55.88 -12.64
CA ILE A 17 48.03 -56.03 -13.05
C ILE A 17 46.94 -55.07 -12.50
N ALA A 18 46.10 -54.66 -13.47
CA ALA A 18 44.75 -54.05 -13.43
C ALA A 18 44.69 -52.50 -13.48
N ALA A 19 44.04 -51.84 -14.45
CA ALA A 19 43.10 -52.31 -15.47
C ALA A 19 42.99 -51.33 -16.65
N THR A 20 43.06 -51.89 -17.86
CA THR A 20 42.66 -51.28 -19.12
C THR A 20 41.17 -51.58 -19.36
N THR A 21 40.25 -50.70 -18.94
CA THR A 21 38.85 -50.59 -19.40
C THR A 21 38.26 -49.41 -18.62
N VAL A 22 37.75 -48.30 -19.20
CA VAL A 22 36.54 -48.20 -20.01
C VAL A 22 36.58 -46.84 -20.73
N ALA A 23 36.99 -46.84 -22.00
CA ALA A 23 36.58 -45.81 -22.94
C ALA A 23 35.28 -46.29 -23.60
N ARG A 24 34.12 -46.03 -22.98
CA ARG A 24 32.75 -46.06 -23.56
C ARG A 24 31.68 -45.93 -22.46
N ARG A 25 31.37 -44.69 -22.06
CA ARG A 25 30.13 -44.30 -21.34
C ARG A 25 30.08 -42.76 -21.35
N ASN A 26 29.10 -42.03 -21.86
CA ASN A 26 27.96 -42.30 -22.73
C ASN A 26 27.49 -40.89 -23.15
N ARG A 27 27.57 -40.51 -24.44
CA ARG A 27 26.96 -39.25 -24.94
C ARG A 27 25.47 -39.14 -24.58
N ARG A 28 24.81 -40.29 -24.35
CA ARG A 28 23.43 -40.42 -23.88
C ARG A 28 23.21 -39.99 -22.42
N HIS A 29 24.22 -40.05 -21.55
CA HIS A 29 24.12 -39.51 -20.17
C HIS A 29 24.25 -37.99 -20.15
N PHE A 30 25.10 -37.42 -21.01
CA PHE A 30 25.24 -35.97 -21.15
C PHE A 30 23.98 -35.33 -21.74
N LEU A 31 23.34 -35.97 -22.73
CA LEU A 31 22.05 -35.53 -23.26
C LEU A 31 20.89 -35.72 -22.25
N GLY A 32 20.95 -36.75 -21.39
CA GLY A 32 19.97 -36.94 -20.30
C GLY A 32 20.04 -35.87 -19.21
N LEU A 33 21.25 -35.39 -18.88
CA LEU A 33 21.47 -34.30 -17.93
C LEU A 33 21.01 -32.93 -18.48
N LEU A 34 21.14 -32.69 -19.79
CA LEU A 34 20.59 -31.49 -20.44
C LEU A 34 19.05 -31.48 -20.48
N ALA A 35 18.41 -32.65 -20.61
CA ALA A 35 16.95 -32.76 -20.59
C ALA A 35 16.35 -32.65 -19.16
N ALA A 36 17.10 -33.04 -18.13
CA ALA A 36 16.69 -32.86 -16.72
C ALA A 36 16.85 -31.40 -16.25
N GLY A 37 17.83 -30.66 -16.77
CA GLY A 37 18.05 -29.25 -16.46
C GLY A 37 16.98 -28.31 -17.03
N THR A 38 16.41 -28.62 -18.19
CA THR A 38 15.29 -27.87 -18.77
C THR A 38 13.95 -28.13 -18.08
N GLY A 39 13.76 -29.31 -17.47
CA GLY A 39 12.54 -29.64 -16.73
C GLY A 39 12.39 -28.93 -15.38
N LEU A 40 13.49 -28.66 -14.68
CA LEU A 40 13.49 -27.97 -13.38
C LEU A 40 13.35 -26.44 -13.48
N ALA A 41 13.76 -25.85 -14.61
CA ALA A 41 13.49 -24.43 -14.90
C ALA A 41 12.02 -24.15 -15.25
N LEU A 42 11.22 -25.19 -15.53
CA LEU A 42 9.77 -25.08 -15.76
C LEU A 42 8.93 -25.31 -14.49
N ALA A 43 9.56 -25.67 -13.37
CA ALA A 43 8.88 -26.03 -12.12
C ALA A 43 9.15 -25.05 -10.96
N ALA A 44 9.99 -24.03 -11.15
CA ALA A 44 9.99 -22.89 -10.25
C ALA A 44 8.65 -22.14 -10.42
N PRO A 45 7.95 -21.77 -9.33
CA PRO A 45 6.82 -20.86 -9.44
C PRO A 45 7.35 -19.50 -9.89
N HIS A 46 7.50 -19.33 -11.21
CA HIS A 46 7.48 -18.01 -11.80
C HIS A 46 6.06 -17.51 -11.58
N LEU A 47 5.90 -16.49 -10.73
CA LEU A 47 4.76 -15.59 -10.88
C LEU A 47 4.89 -15.03 -12.29
N ALA A 48 4.19 -15.66 -13.23
CA ALA A 48 4.09 -15.23 -14.60
C ALA A 48 3.16 -14.01 -14.60
N LEU A 49 3.71 -12.88 -14.18
CA LEU A 49 3.04 -11.59 -14.26
C LEU A 49 2.84 -11.29 -15.75
N ALA A 50 1.61 -11.48 -16.22
CA ALA A 50 1.22 -11.04 -17.55
C ALA A 50 1.46 -9.52 -17.64
N ARG A 51 2.02 -9.05 -18.76
CA ARG A 51 2.17 -7.61 -19.02
C ARG A 51 0.80 -6.96 -18.88
N ALA A 52 0.67 -6.06 -17.92
CA ALA A 52 -0.55 -5.29 -17.72
C ALA A 52 -0.93 -4.57 -19.02
N ALA A 53 -2.23 -4.56 -19.35
CA ALA A 53 -2.72 -3.87 -20.54
C ALA A 53 -2.61 -2.35 -20.39
N THR A 54 -2.41 -1.87 -19.15
CA THR A 54 -2.20 -0.47 -18.83
C THR A 54 -0.92 -0.24 -18.01
N GLU A 55 -0.36 0.96 -18.16
CA GLU A 55 0.68 1.49 -17.27
C GLU A 55 0.07 2.20 -16.05
N ARG A 56 -1.25 2.35 -16.01
CA ARG A 56 -1.97 3.00 -14.91
C ARG A 56 -1.89 2.16 -13.65
N ARG A 57 -1.62 2.83 -12.52
CA ARG A 57 -1.54 2.22 -11.20
C ARG A 57 -2.56 2.84 -10.27
N PHE A 58 -3.27 2.01 -9.52
CA PHE A 58 -4.25 2.45 -8.54
C PHE A 58 -3.87 1.94 -7.15
N VAL A 59 -3.50 2.86 -6.27
CA VAL A 59 -3.10 2.58 -4.88
C VAL A 59 -4.21 3.06 -3.96
N PHE A 60 -4.81 2.15 -3.19
CA PHE A 60 -5.77 2.49 -2.16
C PHE A 60 -5.14 2.43 -0.78
N ILE A 61 -5.19 3.54 -0.05
CA ILE A 61 -4.67 3.66 1.31
C ILE A 61 -5.84 3.84 2.27
N ILE A 62 -6.01 2.90 3.20
CA ILE A 62 -6.98 3.04 4.29
C ILE A 62 -6.31 3.65 5.51
N GLN A 63 -6.93 4.70 6.04
CA GLN A 63 -6.64 5.27 7.35
C GLN A 63 -7.57 4.63 8.39
N ARG A 64 -7.15 3.54 9.02
CA ARG A 64 -7.95 2.82 10.03
C ARG A 64 -8.01 3.62 11.33
N GLY A 65 -9.20 4.10 11.67
CA GLY A 65 -9.46 4.84 12.91
C GLY A 65 -10.20 6.15 12.76
N ALA A 66 -10.91 6.39 11.65
CA ALA A 66 -11.68 7.61 11.42
C ALA A 66 -10.81 8.89 11.45
N ALA A 67 -9.94 9.07 10.45
CA ALA A 67 -9.04 10.22 10.38
C ALA A 67 -9.81 11.57 10.49
N ASN A 68 -9.25 12.51 11.25
CA ASN A 68 -9.91 13.81 11.48
C ASN A 68 -9.85 14.70 10.23
N GLY A 69 -10.93 14.74 9.45
CA GLY A 69 -11.01 15.53 8.22
C GLY A 69 -10.91 17.05 8.46
N LEU A 70 -11.51 17.57 9.53
CA LEU A 70 -11.55 19.02 9.82
C LEU A 70 -10.22 19.60 10.27
N GLU A 71 -9.29 18.77 10.72
CA GLU A 71 -7.90 19.18 11.01
C GLU A 71 -6.91 18.72 9.94
N THR A 72 -7.26 17.75 9.09
CA THR A 72 -6.46 17.40 7.92
C THR A 72 -6.60 18.47 6.83
N LEU A 73 -7.84 18.86 6.53
CA LEU A 73 -8.22 19.92 5.60
C LEU A 73 -9.04 20.96 6.36
N ILE A 74 -8.36 21.99 6.82
CA ILE A 74 -8.84 22.98 7.79
C ILE A 74 -9.73 24.01 7.08
N PRO A 75 -11.04 24.09 7.39
CA PRO A 75 -11.94 25.11 6.83
C PRO A 75 -11.75 26.45 7.57
N TYR A 76 -10.58 27.06 7.43
CA TYR A 76 -10.17 28.23 8.22
C TYR A 76 -11.07 29.46 8.00
N ALA A 77 -11.72 29.56 6.83
CA ALA A 77 -12.64 30.66 6.53
C ALA A 77 -14.07 30.41 7.04
N ASP A 78 -14.37 29.22 7.57
CA ASP A 78 -15.67 28.94 8.17
C ASP A 78 -15.73 29.49 9.60
N PRO A 79 -16.65 30.42 9.91
CA PRO A 79 -16.75 31.03 11.24
C PRO A 79 -17.12 30.03 12.35
N GLY A 80 -17.61 28.84 11.99
CA GLY A 80 -17.93 27.77 12.93
C GLY A 80 -16.72 26.95 13.36
N TYR A 81 -15.61 26.98 12.60
CA TYR A 81 -14.44 26.14 12.84
C TYR A 81 -13.82 26.40 14.22
N ALA A 82 -13.32 27.62 14.45
CA ALA A 82 -12.63 27.95 15.71
C ALA A 82 -13.52 27.72 16.94
N ARG A 83 -14.82 28.02 16.84
CA ARG A 83 -15.79 27.80 17.91
C ARG A 83 -15.96 26.31 18.23
N LEU A 84 -16.17 25.46 17.22
CA LEU A 84 -16.38 24.04 17.43
C LEU A 84 -15.11 23.32 17.90
N ARG A 85 -13.95 23.72 17.36
CA ARG A 85 -12.66 23.10 17.69
C ARG A 85 -12.09 23.60 19.00
N GLY A 86 -12.44 24.80 19.46
CA GLY A 86 -11.96 25.33 20.74
C GLY A 86 -10.44 25.25 20.85
N ALA A 87 -9.94 24.60 21.89
CA ALA A 87 -8.50 24.47 22.17
C ALA A 87 -7.72 23.62 21.16
N ILE A 88 -8.37 22.76 20.38
CA ILE A 88 -7.70 21.95 19.35
C ILE A 88 -7.69 22.64 17.98
N ALA A 89 -8.34 23.79 17.83
CA ALA A 89 -8.35 24.55 16.58
C ALA A 89 -6.91 24.83 16.11
N ILE A 90 -6.62 24.48 14.85
CA ILE A 90 -5.33 24.76 14.24
C ILE A 90 -5.39 26.16 13.63
N ALA A 91 -4.58 27.08 14.15
CA ALA A 91 -4.42 28.39 13.56
C ALA A 91 -3.73 28.25 12.20
N VAL A 92 -4.35 28.79 11.16
CA VAL A 92 -3.79 28.82 9.82
C VAL A 92 -3.08 30.15 9.63
N ASP A 93 -1.77 30.10 9.49
CA ASP A 93 -1.01 31.27 9.04
C ASP A 93 -1.32 31.53 7.57
N THR A 94 -2.07 32.59 7.32
CA THR A 94 -2.50 32.97 5.96
C THR A 94 -1.34 33.43 5.06
N ALA A 95 -0.17 33.71 5.62
CA ALA A 95 1.05 34.03 4.89
C ALA A 95 1.89 32.78 4.52
N ALA A 96 1.60 31.62 5.10
CA ALA A 96 2.31 30.37 4.85
C ALA A 96 1.66 29.54 3.72
N ALA A 97 2.44 28.60 3.15
CA ALA A 97 2.06 27.70 2.04
C ALA A 97 1.00 26.63 2.39
N THR A 98 0.20 26.84 3.44
CA THR A 98 -0.84 25.91 3.89
C THR A 98 -2.19 26.20 3.25
N ARG A 99 -2.44 27.41 2.70
CA ARG A 99 -3.71 27.72 2.03
C ARG A 99 -3.82 26.98 0.69
N LEU A 100 -4.90 26.24 0.53
CA LEU A 100 -5.23 25.57 -0.73
C LEU A 100 -6.14 26.42 -1.60
N ASP A 101 -7.11 27.11 -0.97
CA ASP A 101 -8.02 28.06 -1.61
C ASP A 101 -8.58 29.08 -0.60
N GLY A 102 -9.67 29.77 -0.97
CA GLY A 102 -10.34 30.76 -0.12
C GLY A 102 -11.08 30.20 1.10
N MET A 103 -11.30 28.89 1.19
CA MET A 103 -12.05 28.22 2.26
C MET A 103 -11.16 27.29 3.09
N PHE A 104 -10.25 26.56 2.45
CA PHE A 104 -9.51 25.46 3.04
C PHE A 104 -8.00 25.66 3.05
N ALA A 105 -7.39 25.15 4.10
CA ALA A 105 -5.95 25.02 4.26
C ALA A 105 -5.58 23.58 4.60
N LEU A 106 -4.41 23.15 4.17
CA LEU A 106 -3.87 21.83 4.47
C LEU A 106 -3.14 21.86 5.82
N HIS A 107 -3.25 20.77 6.57
CA HIS A 107 -2.48 20.59 7.79
C HIS A 107 -0.95 20.70 7.52
N PRO A 108 -0.17 21.44 8.33
CA PRO A 108 1.25 21.71 8.05
C PRO A 108 2.16 20.48 8.04
N SER A 109 1.74 19.37 8.67
CA SER A 109 2.43 18.07 8.60
C SER A 109 2.40 17.41 7.21
N LEU A 110 1.56 17.88 6.28
CA LEU A 110 1.40 17.33 4.94
C LEU A 110 2.20 18.15 3.90
N ALA A 111 3.48 18.37 4.16
CA ALA A 111 4.31 19.28 3.39
C ALA A 111 4.50 18.79 1.94
N GLU A 112 4.80 17.52 1.76
CA GLU A 112 4.94 16.91 0.44
C GLU A 112 3.62 16.88 -0.31
N THR A 113 2.53 16.51 0.37
CA THR A 113 1.19 16.52 -0.22
C THR A 113 0.80 17.94 -0.67
N GLY A 114 1.17 18.97 0.10
CA GLY A 114 1.01 20.37 -0.28
C GLY A 114 1.83 20.75 -1.53
N ARG A 115 3.06 20.25 -1.65
CA ARG A 115 3.88 20.40 -2.87
C ARG A 115 3.21 19.75 -4.08
N LEU A 116 2.69 18.54 -3.93
CA LEU A 116 1.96 17.84 -4.99
C LEU A 116 0.69 18.60 -5.40
N TYR A 117 -0.03 19.19 -4.44
CA TYR A 117 -1.18 20.05 -4.73
C TYR A 117 -0.79 21.26 -5.59
N ALA A 118 0.28 21.96 -5.22
CA ALA A 118 0.80 23.10 -5.98
C ALA A 118 1.24 22.73 -7.40
N GLN A 119 1.62 21.47 -7.61
CA GLN A 119 1.97 20.90 -8.93
C GLN A 119 0.76 20.36 -9.71
N GLY A 120 -0.45 20.50 -9.17
CA GLY A 120 -1.68 19.97 -9.77
C GLY A 120 -1.74 18.44 -9.74
N GLN A 121 -1.01 17.79 -8.84
CA GLN A 121 -0.92 16.33 -8.68
C GLN A 121 -1.59 15.83 -7.39
N ALA A 122 -2.22 16.70 -6.61
CA ALA A 122 -3.08 16.32 -5.49
C ALA A 122 -4.41 17.07 -5.52
N LEU A 123 -5.46 16.38 -5.10
CA LEU A 123 -6.85 16.81 -5.05
C LEU A 123 -7.44 16.35 -3.71
N PHE A 124 -8.25 17.21 -3.09
CA PHE A 124 -8.94 16.88 -1.86
C PHE A 124 -10.45 16.87 -2.07
N VAL A 125 -11.14 15.92 -1.45
CA VAL A 125 -12.60 15.84 -1.46
C VAL A 125 -13.10 15.89 -0.03
N HIS A 126 -13.82 16.96 0.32
CA HIS A 126 -14.30 17.18 1.68
C HIS A 126 -15.76 16.75 1.84
N ALA A 127 -16.14 16.45 3.08
CA ALA A 127 -17.50 16.06 3.47
C ALA A 127 -17.92 14.77 2.76
N VAL A 128 -16.94 13.85 2.64
CA VAL A 128 -17.17 12.51 2.12
C VAL A 128 -17.69 11.60 3.22
N ALA A 129 -18.54 10.64 2.87
CA ALA A 129 -18.92 9.56 3.79
C ALA A 129 -19.21 8.26 3.03
N SER A 130 -19.02 7.15 3.72
CA SER A 130 -19.61 5.86 3.38
C SER A 130 -21.11 5.88 3.75
N PRO A 131 -21.92 4.93 3.26
CA PRO A 131 -23.34 4.82 3.67
C PRO A 131 -23.53 4.45 5.14
N TYR A 132 -22.45 4.15 5.88
CA TYR A 132 -22.49 3.68 7.25
C TYR A 132 -22.72 4.82 8.27
N SER A 133 -23.66 4.62 9.20
CA SER A 133 -24.10 5.61 10.19
C SER A 133 -23.71 5.32 11.64
N ASP A 134 -23.41 4.06 12.00
CA ASP A 134 -23.39 3.63 13.41
C ASP A 134 -22.02 3.78 14.09
N ARG A 135 -21.03 4.26 13.33
CA ARG A 135 -19.71 4.72 13.81
C ARG A 135 -18.88 3.68 14.61
N SER A 136 -19.12 2.39 14.45
CA SER A 136 -18.22 1.31 14.89
C SER A 136 -17.09 1.10 13.89
N HIS A 137 -15.84 1.06 14.35
CA HIS A 137 -14.68 0.86 13.48
C HIS A 137 -14.74 -0.46 12.72
N PHE A 138 -15.14 -1.55 13.38
CA PHE A 138 -15.19 -2.88 12.77
C PHE A 138 -16.18 -2.91 11.59
N ASP A 139 -17.36 -2.35 11.83
CA ASP A 139 -18.46 -2.32 10.88
C ASP A 139 -18.25 -1.29 9.76
N GLY A 140 -17.77 -0.10 10.10
CA GLY A 140 -17.46 0.95 9.14
C GLY A 140 -16.30 0.56 8.21
N GLN A 141 -15.26 -0.10 8.75
CA GLN A 141 -14.18 -0.65 7.92
C GLN A 141 -14.70 -1.75 7.00
N ASN A 142 -15.56 -2.63 7.52
CA ASN A 142 -16.19 -3.64 6.68
C ASN A 142 -17.01 -3.01 5.53
N VAL A 143 -17.82 -1.98 5.81
CA VAL A 143 -18.59 -1.25 4.80
C VAL A 143 -17.68 -0.58 3.78
N LEU A 144 -16.65 0.17 4.21
CA LEU A 144 -15.69 0.83 3.31
C LEU A 144 -14.96 -0.16 2.41
N GLU A 145 -14.55 -1.31 2.96
CA GLU A 145 -13.76 -2.31 2.23
C GLU A 145 -14.61 -3.17 1.31
N THR A 146 -15.84 -3.49 1.71
CA THR A 146 -16.75 -4.32 0.90
C THR A 146 -17.59 -3.51 -0.07
N GLY A 147 -17.76 -2.20 0.12
CA GLY A 147 -18.68 -1.38 -0.68
C GLY A 147 -20.16 -1.76 -0.49
N GLY A 148 -20.51 -2.36 0.66
CA GLY A 148 -21.90 -2.64 1.03
C GLY A 148 -22.60 -1.42 1.64
N SER A 149 -23.93 -1.46 1.76
CA SER A 149 -24.68 -0.42 2.48
C SER A 149 -24.85 -0.73 3.97
N ALA A 150 -24.55 -1.97 4.37
CA ALA A 150 -24.60 -2.43 5.76
C ALA A 150 -23.44 -3.41 6.06
N PRO A 151 -23.00 -3.50 7.33
CA PRO A 151 -21.93 -4.41 7.72
C PRO A 151 -22.25 -5.86 7.38
N TYR A 152 -21.27 -6.57 6.82
CA TYR A 152 -21.31 -7.98 6.42
C TYR A 152 -22.37 -8.34 5.39
N GLN A 153 -23.03 -7.36 4.77
CA GLN A 153 -24.00 -7.59 3.70
C GLN A 153 -23.32 -8.17 2.46
N VAL A 154 -22.16 -7.63 2.10
CA VAL A 154 -21.31 -8.08 0.99
C VAL A 154 -20.13 -8.87 1.55
N LYS A 155 -19.72 -9.95 0.87
CA LYS A 155 -18.74 -10.93 1.37
C LYS A 155 -17.36 -10.82 0.73
N ASP A 156 -17.25 -10.03 -0.33
CA ASP A 156 -16.03 -9.74 -1.06
C ASP A 156 -15.77 -8.24 -1.13
N GLY A 157 -14.53 -7.89 -1.42
CA GLY A 157 -14.05 -6.52 -1.45
C GLY A 157 -14.24 -5.85 -2.80
N TRP A 158 -14.53 -4.55 -2.80
CA TRP A 158 -14.69 -3.81 -4.06
C TRP A 158 -13.39 -3.74 -4.86
N LEU A 159 -12.23 -3.75 -4.21
CA LEU A 159 -10.94 -3.72 -4.91
C LEU A 159 -10.67 -5.07 -5.62
N ASN A 160 -11.09 -6.21 -5.05
CA ASN A 160 -11.07 -7.50 -5.75
C ASN A 160 -12.04 -7.51 -6.95
N ARG A 161 -13.24 -6.94 -6.79
CA ARG A 161 -14.18 -6.77 -7.91
C ARG A 161 -13.61 -5.88 -9.01
N LEU A 162 -12.82 -4.85 -8.68
CA LEU A 162 -12.10 -4.03 -9.65
C LEU A 162 -11.06 -4.85 -10.42
N VAL A 163 -10.26 -5.68 -9.75
CA VAL A 163 -9.28 -6.58 -10.40
C VAL A 163 -9.97 -7.47 -11.44
N ALA A 164 -11.16 -7.98 -11.10
CA ALA A 164 -11.95 -8.82 -12.01
C ALA A 164 -12.51 -8.08 -13.25
N GLN A 165 -12.46 -6.74 -13.29
CA GLN A 165 -12.86 -5.95 -14.46
C GLN A 165 -11.72 -5.73 -15.47
N LEU A 166 -10.47 -6.10 -15.13
CA LEU A 166 -9.31 -5.84 -15.97
C LEU A 166 -9.01 -7.01 -16.93
N PRO A 167 -8.59 -6.72 -18.19
CA PRO A 167 -8.53 -7.71 -19.28
C PRO A 167 -7.41 -8.75 -19.13
N HIS A 168 -6.30 -8.36 -18.52
CA HIS A 168 -5.33 -9.27 -17.92
C HIS A 168 -5.53 -9.09 -16.43
N ARG A 169 -5.47 -10.16 -15.64
CA ARG A 169 -5.55 -10.08 -14.17
C ARG A 169 -4.33 -9.30 -13.67
N GLU A 170 -4.37 -7.99 -13.80
CA GLU A 170 -3.28 -7.11 -13.40
C GLU A 170 -3.11 -7.34 -11.91
N GLU A 171 -1.97 -7.92 -11.54
CA GLU A 171 -1.83 -8.50 -10.21
C GLU A 171 -2.05 -7.39 -9.17
N ALA A 172 -2.89 -7.68 -8.19
CA ALA A 172 -3.12 -6.80 -7.07
C ALA A 172 -2.34 -7.28 -5.86
N ILE A 173 -1.78 -6.35 -5.10
CA ILE A 173 -1.01 -6.65 -3.91
C ILE A 173 -1.53 -5.88 -2.69
N ALA A 174 -1.64 -6.55 -1.56
CA ALA A 174 -1.80 -5.92 -0.26
C ALA A 174 -0.43 -5.81 0.43
N PHE A 175 -0.05 -4.62 0.89
CA PHE A 175 1.10 -4.45 1.78
C PHE A 175 0.67 -4.69 3.24
N ALA A 176 0.27 -5.93 3.52
CA ALA A 176 -0.26 -6.38 4.79
C ALA A 176 0.08 -7.86 5.04
N PRO A 177 0.08 -8.34 6.29
CA PRO A 177 0.40 -9.75 6.61
C PRO A 177 -0.60 -10.76 6.06
N THR A 178 -1.83 -10.32 5.77
CA THR A 178 -2.89 -11.14 5.18
C THR A 178 -3.68 -10.29 4.19
N VAL A 179 -4.37 -10.92 3.24
CA VAL A 179 -5.25 -10.23 2.29
C VAL A 179 -6.39 -9.51 3.03
N PRO A 180 -6.47 -8.17 2.98
CA PRO A 180 -7.53 -7.39 3.61
C PRO A 180 -8.90 -7.62 2.95
N MET A 181 -9.97 -7.22 3.63
CA MET A 181 -11.34 -7.43 3.12
C MET A 181 -11.53 -6.82 1.73
N ALA A 182 -10.99 -5.62 1.47
CA ALA A 182 -11.16 -4.95 0.17
C ALA A 182 -10.57 -5.74 -1.01
N LEU A 183 -9.59 -6.61 -0.76
CA LEU A 183 -8.96 -7.47 -1.78
C LEU A 183 -9.41 -8.93 -1.71
N ARG A 184 -10.30 -9.33 -0.79
CA ARG A 184 -10.84 -10.69 -0.75
C ARG A 184 -11.90 -10.87 -1.83
N GLY A 185 -11.85 -12.00 -2.52
CA GLY A 185 -12.82 -12.36 -3.56
C GLY A 185 -12.26 -13.40 -4.52
N PRO A 186 -12.93 -13.64 -5.66
CA PRO A 186 -12.54 -14.67 -6.62
C PRO A 186 -11.28 -14.32 -7.45
N ALA A 187 -10.90 -13.04 -7.55
CA ALA A 187 -9.66 -12.68 -8.24
C ALA A 187 -8.44 -13.03 -7.38
N GLU A 188 -7.40 -13.56 -8.01
CA GLU A 188 -6.13 -13.87 -7.36
C GLU A 188 -5.38 -12.60 -7.00
N VAL A 189 -4.96 -12.51 -5.74
CA VAL A 189 -4.26 -11.34 -5.19
C VAL A 189 -3.14 -11.81 -4.27
N ALA A 190 -2.05 -11.05 -4.23
CA ALA A 190 -0.93 -11.30 -3.33
C ALA A 190 -1.06 -10.45 -2.06
N SER A 191 -0.45 -10.91 -0.97
CA SER A 191 -0.17 -10.09 0.21
C SER A 191 1.29 -10.20 0.59
N TYR A 192 1.94 -9.08 0.86
CA TYR A 192 3.31 -9.03 1.29
C TYR A 192 3.45 -8.14 2.52
N ALA A 193 4.05 -8.68 3.58
CA ALA A 193 4.52 -7.91 4.71
C ALA A 193 5.96 -8.28 5.03
N PRO A 194 6.84 -7.29 5.26
CA PRO A 194 8.14 -7.53 5.83
C PRO A 194 8.00 -8.26 7.16
N SER A 195 8.71 -9.37 7.32
CA SER A 195 8.70 -10.12 8.57
C SER A 195 9.37 -9.29 9.69
N SER A 196 8.68 -9.18 10.82
CA SER A 196 9.24 -8.65 12.08
C SER A 196 9.84 -9.75 12.95
N LEU A 197 9.96 -10.98 12.44
CA LEU A 197 10.68 -12.03 13.16
C LEU A 197 12.13 -11.58 13.37
N PRO A 198 12.71 -11.88 14.54
CA PRO A 198 14.15 -11.69 14.74
C PRO A 198 14.88 -12.30 13.56
N GLN A 199 15.87 -11.59 13.05
CA GLN A 199 16.79 -12.16 12.08
C GLN A 199 17.31 -13.47 12.66
N ALA A 200 17.27 -14.53 11.85
CA ALA A 200 17.91 -15.79 12.23
C ALA A 200 19.34 -15.49 12.67
N SER A 201 19.72 -15.99 13.84
CA SER A 201 21.09 -15.81 14.35
C SER A 201 22.09 -16.37 13.35
N ASP A 202 23.28 -15.81 13.30
CA ASP A 202 24.35 -16.32 12.43
C ASP A 202 24.64 -17.81 12.72
N ASP A 203 24.50 -18.23 13.99
CA ASP A 203 24.59 -19.66 14.38
C ASP A 203 23.48 -20.51 13.75
N LEU A 204 22.23 -20.06 13.75
CA LEU A 204 21.12 -20.77 13.12
C LEU A 204 21.36 -20.91 11.62
N LEU A 205 21.82 -19.84 10.96
CA LEU A 205 22.08 -19.83 9.53
C LEU A 205 23.25 -20.74 9.15
N LEU A 206 24.32 -20.76 9.95
CA LEU A 206 25.45 -21.68 9.76
C LEU A 206 25.04 -23.15 9.97
N ARG A 207 24.07 -23.43 10.86
CA ARG A 207 23.52 -24.77 11.05
C ARG A 207 22.66 -25.20 9.87
N VAL A 208 21.83 -24.31 9.34
CA VAL A 208 21.03 -24.59 8.14
C VAL A 208 21.92 -24.74 6.90
N ALA A 209 22.97 -23.93 6.77
CA ALA A 209 23.97 -24.08 5.71
C ALA A 209 24.62 -25.47 5.73
N ARG A 210 25.04 -25.94 6.91
CA ARG A 210 25.60 -27.30 7.10
C ARG A 210 24.58 -28.39 6.84
N LEU A 211 23.31 -28.17 7.20
CA LEU A 211 22.24 -29.12 6.92
C LEU A 211 22.02 -29.30 5.41
N TYR A 212 22.16 -28.22 4.63
CA TYR A 212 21.93 -28.23 3.19
C TYR A 212 23.18 -28.52 2.36
N GLU A 213 24.38 -28.57 2.94
CA GLU A 213 25.66 -28.81 2.25
C GLU A 213 25.68 -30.09 1.41
N GLY A 214 25.00 -31.15 1.86
CA GLY A 214 24.93 -32.43 1.15
C GLY A 214 23.89 -32.50 0.03
N ASP A 215 23.01 -31.50 -0.12
CA ASP A 215 21.94 -31.49 -1.11
C ASP A 215 22.18 -30.40 -2.15
N ALA A 216 22.43 -30.80 -3.40
CA ALA A 216 22.83 -29.87 -4.46
C ALA A 216 21.78 -28.80 -4.79
N GLN A 217 20.48 -29.08 -4.61
CA GLN A 217 19.42 -28.11 -4.90
C GLN A 217 19.24 -27.15 -3.72
N LEU A 218 19.17 -27.68 -2.50
CA LEU A 218 19.00 -26.86 -1.31
C LEU A 218 20.24 -26.02 -1.03
N HIS A 219 21.44 -26.55 -1.27
CA HIS A 219 22.69 -25.81 -1.13
C HIS A 219 22.75 -24.61 -2.09
N ALA A 220 22.37 -24.79 -3.36
CA ALA A 220 22.39 -23.71 -4.35
C ALA A 220 21.36 -22.62 -4.02
N LEU A 221 20.14 -23.02 -3.64
CA LEU A 221 19.08 -22.09 -3.22
C LEU A 221 19.47 -21.34 -1.94
N TRP A 222 20.07 -22.02 -0.98
CA TRP A 222 20.54 -21.43 0.26
C TRP A 222 21.67 -20.43 0.05
N THR A 223 22.65 -20.76 -0.80
CA THR A 223 23.78 -19.88 -1.14
C THR A 223 23.27 -18.61 -1.81
N SER A 224 22.39 -18.73 -2.80
CA SER A 224 21.76 -17.58 -3.46
C SER A 224 20.96 -16.69 -2.49
N ALA A 225 20.25 -17.29 -1.52
CA ALA A 225 19.52 -16.55 -0.50
C ALA A 225 20.45 -15.82 0.49
N MET A 226 21.61 -16.41 0.84
CA MET A 226 22.61 -15.78 1.70
C MET A 226 23.35 -14.63 1.00
N ASP A 227 23.66 -14.79 -0.30
CA ASP A 227 24.24 -13.71 -1.11
C ASP A 227 23.29 -12.51 -1.19
N THR A 228 22.00 -12.76 -1.43
CA THR A 228 20.95 -11.71 -1.44
C THR A 228 20.82 -11.04 -0.07
N ARG A 229 20.90 -11.81 1.02
CA ARG A 229 20.84 -11.29 2.39
C ARG A 229 22.03 -10.40 2.71
N SER A 230 23.24 -10.74 2.25
CA SER A 230 24.44 -9.93 2.49
C SER A 230 24.33 -8.50 1.95
N VAL A 231 23.54 -8.31 0.87
CA VAL A 231 23.25 -7.00 0.26
C VAL A 231 22.25 -6.17 1.08
N VAL A 232 21.41 -6.80 1.90
CA VAL A 232 20.28 -6.16 2.61
C VAL A 232 20.63 -5.74 4.05
N MET A 233 21.73 -6.24 4.62
CA MET A 233 22.00 -6.16 6.07
C MET A 233 22.86 -4.95 6.53
N ASP A 234 23.05 -3.93 5.68
CA ASP A 234 23.75 -2.67 6.06
C ASP A 234 22.84 -1.67 6.84
N GLY A 235 21.85 -2.17 7.58
CA GLY A 235 20.87 -1.34 8.29
C GLY A 235 20.41 -1.97 9.59
N GLY A 236 21.05 -1.58 10.70
CA GLY A 236 21.03 -2.22 12.01
C GLY A 236 19.69 -2.53 12.69
N ASN A 237 19.79 -3.43 13.68
CA ASN A 237 18.73 -4.03 14.48
C ASN A 237 18.03 -3.04 15.43
N ASN A 238 16.74 -2.79 15.18
CA ASN A 238 15.61 -2.73 16.13
C ASN A 238 14.44 -1.99 15.43
N ARG A 239 13.59 -2.67 14.64
CA ARG A 239 12.54 -1.98 13.84
C ARG A 239 11.16 -2.10 14.49
N PRO A 240 10.52 -0.97 14.87
CA PRO A 240 9.08 -0.90 15.15
C PRO A 240 8.27 -1.24 13.89
N ARG A 241 6.93 -1.21 13.97
CA ARG A 241 6.03 -1.14 12.79
C ARG A 241 6.70 -0.27 11.71
N MET A 242 6.78 -0.79 10.49
CA MET A 242 7.43 -0.11 9.36
C MET A 242 6.91 1.33 9.26
N ASP A 243 7.82 2.31 9.33
CA ASP A 243 7.45 3.71 9.14
C ASP A 243 6.93 3.96 7.71
N GLY A 244 6.23 5.08 7.54
CA GLY A 244 5.57 5.42 6.29
C GLY A 244 6.54 5.47 5.11
N ALA A 245 7.72 6.08 5.30
CA ALA A 245 8.73 6.18 4.25
C ALA A 245 9.23 4.80 3.78
N SER A 246 9.51 3.89 4.72
CA SER A 246 9.95 2.53 4.42
C SER A 246 8.85 1.74 3.70
N LEU A 247 7.60 1.91 4.11
CA LEU A 247 6.44 1.28 3.46
C LEU A 247 6.21 1.83 2.05
N GLY A 248 6.36 3.15 1.86
CA GLY A 248 6.27 3.78 0.55
C GLY A 248 7.37 3.31 -0.40
N LYS A 249 8.62 3.21 0.07
CA LYS A 249 9.74 2.65 -0.71
C LYS A 249 9.49 1.20 -1.12
N LEU A 250 9.00 0.39 -0.17
CA LEU A 250 8.63 -1.00 -0.43
C LEU A 250 7.56 -1.08 -1.51
N ALA A 251 6.47 -0.35 -1.35
CA ALA A 251 5.36 -0.37 -2.29
C ALA A 251 5.78 0.11 -3.68
N ALA A 252 6.56 1.19 -3.75
CA ALA A 252 7.11 1.69 -5.00
C ALA A 252 8.00 0.66 -5.71
N GLY A 253 8.82 -0.10 -4.98
CA GLY A 253 9.69 -1.13 -5.56
C GLY A 253 8.93 -2.26 -6.27
N PHE A 254 7.72 -2.59 -5.81
CA PHE A 254 6.82 -3.52 -6.51
C PHE A 254 6.14 -2.83 -7.69
N LEU A 255 5.52 -1.67 -7.44
CA LEU A 255 4.69 -0.97 -8.41
C LEU A 255 5.49 -0.44 -9.61
N ALA A 256 6.73 0.02 -9.41
CA ALA A 256 7.56 0.61 -10.47
C ALA A 256 7.97 -0.40 -11.56
N ARG A 257 7.91 -1.71 -11.26
CA ARG A 257 8.29 -2.74 -12.22
C ARG A 257 7.34 -2.77 -13.42
N GLN A 258 7.88 -3.03 -14.61
CA GLN A 258 7.07 -3.19 -15.83
C GLN A 258 6.07 -4.35 -15.70
N ASP A 259 6.52 -5.45 -15.11
CA ASP A 259 5.69 -6.61 -14.79
C ASP A 259 5.08 -6.51 -13.38
N GLY A 260 5.19 -5.38 -12.68
CA GLY A 260 4.69 -5.24 -11.31
C GLY A 260 3.17 -5.14 -11.20
N PRO A 261 2.62 -5.25 -9.98
CA PRO A 261 1.19 -5.07 -9.73
C PRO A 261 0.70 -3.70 -10.20
N ARG A 262 -0.55 -3.62 -10.67
CA ARG A 262 -1.20 -2.34 -11.04
C ARG A 262 -2.16 -1.85 -9.98
N ILE A 263 -2.61 -2.72 -9.11
CA ILE A 263 -3.46 -2.36 -7.98
C ILE A 263 -2.70 -2.67 -6.68
N ALA A 264 -2.67 -1.70 -5.77
CA ALA A 264 -2.11 -1.91 -4.44
C ALA A 264 -3.06 -1.45 -3.35
N MET A 265 -3.00 -2.12 -2.22
CA MET A 265 -3.67 -1.71 -1.00
C MET A 265 -2.65 -1.54 0.12
N ILE A 266 -2.76 -0.43 0.84
CA ILE A 266 -1.97 -0.09 2.01
C ILE A 266 -2.91 0.28 3.15
N GLU A 267 -2.52 -0.04 4.38
CA GLU A 267 -3.27 0.34 5.57
C GLU A 267 -2.36 1.08 6.54
N THR A 268 -2.90 2.14 7.13
CA THR A 268 -2.24 2.90 8.18
C THR A 268 -3.18 2.98 9.38
N GLY A 269 -2.63 2.82 10.59
CA GLY A 269 -3.40 2.89 11.85
C GLY A 269 -3.12 4.16 12.64
N GLY A 270 -3.70 4.26 13.84
CA GLY A 270 -3.41 5.34 14.79
C GLY A 270 -4.27 6.61 14.63
N TRP A 271 -5.27 6.57 13.74
CA TRP A 271 -6.12 7.72 13.39
C TRP A 271 -7.23 8.02 14.42
N ASP A 272 -7.51 7.09 15.35
CA ASP A 272 -8.56 7.22 16.36
C ASP A 272 -8.14 8.11 17.54
N THR A 273 -8.25 9.43 17.36
CA THR A 273 -7.76 10.44 18.28
C THR A 273 -8.83 11.00 19.22
N HIS A 274 -9.15 10.26 20.28
CA HIS A 274 -10.05 10.73 21.36
C HIS A 274 -9.42 11.72 22.34
N SER A 275 -8.10 11.82 22.34
CA SER A 275 -7.33 12.71 23.23
C SER A 275 -6.00 13.10 22.60
N ALA A 276 -5.40 14.19 23.10
CA ALA A 276 -4.11 14.71 22.62
C ALA A 276 -4.03 14.82 21.09
N GLN A 277 -5.15 15.22 20.46
CA GLN A 277 -5.37 14.99 19.04
C GLN A 277 -4.35 15.72 18.18
N ASN A 278 -4.03 16.98 18.45
CA ASN A 278 -3.11 17.76 17.61
C ASN A 278 -1.76 17.05 17.43
N ASN A 279 -1.17 16.53 18.50
CA ASN A 279 0.12 15.84 18.45
C ASN A 279 0.02 14.48 17.76
N ARG A 280 -1.02 13.71 18.07
CA ARG A 280 -1.24 12.37 17.50
C ARG A 280 -1.55 12.46 16.00
N LEU A 281 -2.47 13.34 15.62
CA LEU A 281 -2.83 13.61 14.23
C LEU A 281 -1.61 14.13 13.45
N ALA A 282 -0.88 15.10 13.98
CA ALA A 282 0.32 15.61 13.33
C ALA A 282 1.37 14.51 13.08
N THR A 283 1.51 13.55 14.00
CA THR A 283 2.40 12.39 13.85
C THR A 283 1.91 11.45 12.74
N GLN A 284 0.62 11.10 12.73
CA GLN A 284 0.06 10.24 11.68
C GLN A 284 0.10 10.89 10.30
N LEU A 285 -0.16 12.19 10.21
CA LEU A 285 -0.07 12.96 8.96
C LEU A 285 1.37 13.04 8.45
N LYS A 286 2.36 13.27 9.32
CA LYS A 286 3.79 13.21 8.91
C LYS A 286 4.16 11.84 8.36
N ASN A 287 3.66 10.77 8.98
CA ASN A 287 3.94 9.41 8.53
C ASN A 287 3.27 9.10 7.19
N LEU A 288 2.03 9.57 6.98
CA LEU A 288 1.36 9.47 5.68
C LEU A 288 2.09 10.29 4.61
N ASP A 289 2.48 11.52 4.92
CA ASP A 289 3.21 12.41 3.99
C ASP A 289 4.54 11.77 3.55
N ALA A 290 5.29 11.19 4.50
CA ALA A 290 6.52 10.46 4.22
C ALA A 290 6.30 9.20 3.37
N LEU A 291 5.16 8.52 3.53
CA LEU A 291 4.77 7.39 2.68
C LEU A 291 4.50 7.85 1.25
N ILE A 292 3.74 8.94 1.08
CA ILE A 292 3.44 9.52 -0.24
C ILE A 292 4.72 10.01 -0.92
N ALA A 293 5.60 10.70 -0.19
CA ALA A 293 6.92 11.12 -0.69
C ALA A 293 7.73 9.93 -1.22
N ALA A 294 7.83 8.86 -0.41
CA ALA A 294 8.57 7.67 -0.79
C ALA A 294 7.94 6.91 -1.98
N LEU A 295 6.60 6.90 -2.09
CA LEU A 295 5.90 6.38 -3.26
C LEU A 295 6.23 7.21 -4.51
N HIS A 296 6.10 8.53 -4.43
CA HIS A 296 6.42 9.46 -5.51
C HIS A 296 7.85 9.23 -6.02
N ASP A 297 8.83 9.25 -5.12
CA ASP A 297 10.25 9.14 -5.47
C ASP A 297 10.59 7.74 -6.03
N GLY A 298 10.07 6.68 -5.40
CA GLY A 298 10.37 5.31 -5.80
C GLY A 298 9.68 4.87 -7.09
N LEU A 299 8.55 5.49 -7.47
CA LEU A 299 7.85 5.18 -8.71
C LEU A 299 8.53 5.81 -9.93
N GLY A 300 9.26 6.92 -9.76
CA GLY A 300 9.91 7.62 -10.87
C GLY A 300 8.91 7.92 -12.00
N ASP A 301 9.24 7.50 -13.22
CA ASP A 301 8.41 7.73 -14.40
C ASP A 301 6.98 7.15 -14.27
N ALA A 302 6.82 6.06 -13.52
CA ALA A 302 5.51 5.44 -13.28
C ALA A 302 4.57 6.33 -12.46
N TRP A 303 5.09 7.33 -11.74
CA TRP A 303 4.26 8.28 -10.98
C TRP A 303 3.29 9.06 -11.88
N SER A 304 3.71 9.38 -13.11
CA SER A 304 2.88 10.04 -14.12
C SER A 304 1.60 9.26 -14.47
N GLN A 305 1.59 7.96 -14.22
CA GLN A 305 0.48 7.04 -14.47
C GLN A 305 -0.18 6.52 -13.19
N THR A 306 0.23 7.04 -12.02
CA THR A 306 -0.26 6.55 -10.74
C THR A 306 -1.39 7.42 -10.20
N VAL A 307 -2.39 6.77 -9.60
CA VAL A 307 -3.44 7.35 -8.78
C VAL A 307 -3.38 6.71 -7.40
N VAL A 308 -3.21 7.53 -6.38
CA VAL A 308 -3.27 7.14 -4.97
C VAL A 308 -4.55 7.73 -4.38
N LEU A 309 -5.43 6.89 -3.85
CA LEU A 309 -6.64 7.28 -3.13
C LEU A 309 -6.47 6.97 -1.65
N VAL A 310 -6.61 7.98 -0.78
CA VAL A 310 -6.64 7.82 0.68
C VAL A 310 -8.05 8.05 1.18
N ALA A 311 -8.55 7.12 2.00
CA ALA A 311 -9.85 7.24 2.65
C ALA A 311 -9.84 6.62 4.06
N THR A 312 -10.88 6.93 4.82
CA THR A 312 -11.14 6.40 6.16
C THR A 312 -12.60 5.96 6.27
N GLU A 313 -12.93 5.11 7.23
CA GLU A 313 -14.25 4.47 7.34
C GLU A 313 -15.40 5.46 7.60
N PHE A 314 -15.13 6.50 8.38
CA PHE A 314 -16.03 7.62 8.71
C PHE A 314 -15.23 8.76 9.34
N GLY A 315 -15.88 9.89 9.60
CA GLY A 315 -15.25 11.10 10.15
C GLY A 315 -15.18 11.19 11.68
N ARG A 316 -14.82 12.38 12.16
CA ARG A 316 -14.86 12.74 13.59
C ARG A 316 -15.95 13.78 13.86
N THR A 317 -16.34 13.94 15.13
CA THR A 317 -17.28 14.99 15.53
C THR A 317 -16.79 16.37 15.08
N ALA A 318 -17.73 17.26 14.76
CA ALA A 318 -17.40 18.62 14.37
C ALA A 318 -16.80 19.38 15.56
N ALA A 319 -17.45 19.25 16.73
CA ALA A 319 -16.96 19.77 18.00
C ALA A 319 -15.85 18.91 18.61
N ALA A 320 -14.92 19.57 19.30
CA ALA A 320 -13.97 18.92 20.20
C ALA A 320 -14.70 18.29 21.40
N ASN A 321 -14.14 17.20 21.93
CA ASN A 321 -14.61 16.57 23.17
C ASN A 321 -13.89 17.17 24.39
N GLY A 322 -14.26 16.72 25.59
CA GLY A 322 -13.69 17.21 26.86
C GLY A 322 -12.26 16.77 27.15
N THR A 323 -11.63 15.95 26.30
CA THR A 323 -10.32 15.33 26.54
C THR A 323 -9.24 15.80 25.55
N GLY A 324 -9.47 16.93 24.87
CA GLY A 324 -8.52 17.46 23.89
C GLY A 324 -8.41 16.60 22.63
N GLY A 325 -9.52 15.97 22.25
CA GLY A 325 -9.67 15.26 20.97
C GLY A 325 -11.08 15.41 20.42
N THR A 326 -11.52 14.41 19.68
CA THR A 326 -12.88 14.34 19.11
C THR A 326 -13.46 12.95 19.30
N ASP A 327 -14.76 12.80 19.16
CA ASP A 327 -15.40 11.48 19.15
C ASP A 327 -15.66 11.02 17.71
N HIS A 328 -16.27 9.85 17.54
CA HIS A 328 -16.62 9.35 16.20
C HIS A 328 -17.73 10.20 15.59
N GLY A 329 -17.60 10.55 14.32
CA GLY A 329 -18.56 11.32 13.54
C GLY A 329 -18.86 10.68 12.19
N THR A 330 -19.30 11.49 11.21
CA THR A 330 -19.75 11.01 9.90
C THR A 330 -18.89 11.54 8.75
N GLY A 331 -18.93 12.86 8.48
CA GLY A 331 -18.21 13.45 7.35
C GLY A 331 -16.69 13.45 7.53
N ALA A 332 -15.98 12.94 6.52
CA ALA A 332 -14.52 12.86 6.47
C ALA A 332 -13.94 13.65 5.29
N VAL A 333 -12.65 13.43 5.03
CA VAL A 333 -11.89 13.90 3.86
C VAL A 333 -11.29 12.70 3.17
N ALA A 334 -11.34 12.70 1.84
CA ALA A 334 -10.57 11.81 0.99
C ALA A 334 -9.52 12.61 0.21
N MET A 335 -8.41 11.95 -0.12
CA MET A 335 -7.27 12.55 -0.83
C MET A 335 -6.99 11.74 -2.09
N LEU A 336 -6.81 12.41 -3.22
CA LEU A 336 -6.25 11.82 -4.43
C LEU A 336 -4.90 12.47 -4.70
N MET A 337 -3.87 11.67 -4.95
CA MET A 337 -2.54 12.14 -5.36
C MET A 337 -2.00 11.28 -6.48
N GLY A 338 -1.11 11.82 -7.30
CA GLY A 338 -0.55 11.09 -8.43
C GLY A 338 -0.32 11.99 -9.63
N GLY A 339 0.63 11.62 -10.49
CA GLY A 339 0.87 12.38 -11.72
C GLY A 339 -0.30 12.30 -12.71
N ALA A 340 -1.16 11.28 -12.59
CA ALA A 340 -2.39 11.14 -13.35
C ALA A 340 -3.54 12.03 -12.85
N VAL A 341 -3.45 12.56 -11.63
CA VAL A 341 -4.54 13.30 -11.00
C VAL A 341 -4.66 14.71 -11.60
N GLN A 342 -5.89 15.17 -11.83
CA GLN A 342 -6.21 16.55 -12.16
C GLN A 342 -6.43 17.34 -10.86
N GLY A 343 -5.31 17.65 -10.20
CA GLY A 343 -5.25 18.27 -8.89
C GLY A 343 -5.26 19.79 -8.86
N GLY A 344 -4.75 20.36 -7.76
CA GLY A 344 -4.68 21.80 -7.55
C GLY A 344 -6.02 22.45 -7.18
N ARG A 345 -6.95 21.65 -6.67
CA ARG A 345 -8.29 22.10 -6.24
C ARG A 345 -8.84 21.27 -5.08
N VAL A 346 -9.79 21.85 -4.37
CA VAL A 346 -10.61 21.16 -3.37
C VAL A 346 -12.01 20.97 -3.94
N LEU A 347 -12.54 19.75 -3.88
CA LEU A 347 -13.91 19.43 -4.21
C LEU A 347 -14.73 19.39 -2.92
N ALA A 348 -15.59 20.39 -2.73
CA ALA A 348 -16.48 20.46 -1.59
C ALA A 348 -17.76 21.20 -1.96
N ASP A 349 -18.91 20.52 -1.86
CA ASP A 349 -20.18 21.21 -1.59
C ASP A 349 -20.22 21.42 -0.07
N TRP A 350 -19.58 22.50 0.39
CA TRP A 350 -19.30 22.71 1.80
C TRP A 350 -20.59 23.02 2.58
N PRO A 351 -21.02 22.18 3.53
CA PRO A 351 -22.29 22.38 4.23
C PRO A 351 -22.25 23.55 5.24
N GLY A 352 -21.06 23.94 5.68
CA GLY A 352 -20.85 24.88 6.78
C GLY A 352 -20.80 24.21 8.17
N LEU A 353 -20.34 24.97 9.18
CA LEU A 353 -20.17 24.51 10.57
C LEU A 353 -21.01 25.29 11.61
N GLN A 354 -21.99 26.09 11.17
CA GLN A 354 -22.93 26.77 12.07
C GLN A 354 -24.02 25.82 12.59
N PRO A 355 -24.70 26.18 13.69
CA PRO A 355 -25.91 25.48 14.12
C PRO A 355 -26.91 25.33 12.95
N GLY A 356 -27.50 24.15 12.80
CA GLY A 356 -28.40 23.82 11.68
C GLY A 356 -27.71 23.40 10.37
N GLN A 357 -26.39 23.54 10.25
CA GLN A 357 -25.63 23.07 9.08
C GLN A 357 -25.02 21.67 9.28
N LEU A 358 -24.84 21.26 10.53
CA LEU A 358 -24.31 19.96 10.92
C LEU A 358 -25.37 18.85 10.82
N LEU A 359 -24.93 17.63 10.55
CA LEU A 359 -25.77 16.43 10.66
C LEU A 359 -26.11 16.21 12.12
N GLU A 360 -27.42 16.18 12.43
CA GLU A 360 -27.94 16.02 13.79
C GLU A 360 -27.38 17.06 14.78
N ASN A 361 -26.99 18.24 14.28
CA ASN A 361 -26.30 19.29 15.05
C ASN A 361 -24.98 18.85 15.71
N ARG A 362 -24.37 17.75 15.26
CA ARG A 362 -23.18 17.14 15.90
C ARG A 362 -22.02 16.90 14.94
N ASP A 363 -22.30 16.32 13.78
CA ASP A 363 -21.29 15.85 12.85
C ASP A 363 -21.20 16.73 11.61
N LEU A 364 -20.04 16.74 10.94
CA LEU A 364 -19.95 17.33 9.61
C LEU A 364 -20.96 16.62 8.69
N LYS A 365 -21.87 17.39 8.10
CA LYS A 365 -22.88 16.87 7.19
C LYS A 365 -22.21 16.37 5.91
N PRO A 366 -22.35 15.09 5.54
CA PRO A 366 -21.75 14.59 4.31
C PRO A 366 -22.50 15.14 3.09
N THR A 367 -21.75 15.48 2.05
CA THR A 367 -22.28 15.97 0.76
C THR A 367 -21.74 15.18 -0.43
N THR A 368 -20.75 14.31 -0.22
CA THR A 368 -20.15 13.46 -1.25
C THR A 368 -20.04 12.00 -0.81
N SER A 369 -20.36 11.07 -1.69
CA SER A 369 -20.20 9.63 -1.39
C SER A 369 -18.76 9.18 -1.64
N VAL A 370 -18.16 8.46 -0.69
CA VAL A 370 -16.83 7.85 -0.88
C VAL A 370 -16.86 6.75 -1.95
N ASP A 371 -17.97 6.03 -2.06
CA ASP A 371 -18.14 4.96 -3.06
C ASP A 371 -18.20 5.55 -4.48
N ALA A 372 -18.94 6.65 -4.66
CA ALA A 372 -18.97 7.39 -5.92
C ALA A 372 -17.58 7.94 -6.29
N LEU A 373 -16.82 8.41 -5.29
CA LEU A 373 -15.45 8.85 -5.48
C LEU A 373 -14.53 7.71 -5.91
N ILE A 374 -14.61 6.55 -5.25
CA ILE A 374 -13.85 5.34 -5.59
C ILE A 374 -14.16 4.90 -7.03
N ALA A 375 -15.45 4.78 -7.37
CA ALA A 375 -15.86 4.35 -8.71
C ALA A 375 -15.40 5.33 -9.81
N SER A 376 -15.46 6.63 -9.54
CA SER A 376 -15.00 7.66 -10.48
C SER A 376 -13.49 7.60 -10.67
N ALA A 377 -12.73 7.56 -9.57
CA ALA A 377 -11.27 7.52 -9.62
C ALA A 377 -10.75 6.23 -10.29
N ALA A 378 -11.30 5.07 -9.93
CA ALA A 378 -10.91 3.80 -10.52
C ALA A 378 -11.35 3.68 -11.99
N GLY A 379 -12.55 4.18 -12.32
CA GLY A 379 -13.09 4.16 -13.68
C GLY A 379 -12.23 5.00 -14.62
N GLU A 380 -11.97 6.24 -14.25
CA GLU A 380 -11.07 7.12 -15.01
C GLU A 380 -9.64 6.56 -15.09
N CYS A 381 -9.15 5.94 -14.01
CA CYS A 381 -7.79 5.36 -13.97
C CYS A 381 -7.61 4.25 -15.02
N PHE A 382 -8.60 3.37 -15.17
CA PHE A 382 -8.51 2.21 -16.07
C PHE A 382 -9.29 2.38 -17.37
N GLY A 383 -9.82 3.58 -17.67
CA GLY A 383 -10.60 3.84 -18.87
C GLY A 383 -11.93 3.08 -18.92
N ILE A 384 -12.52 2.78 -17.76
CA ILE A 384 -13.82 2.13 -17.62
C ILE A 384 -14.85 3.20 -17.27
N ASP A 385 -16.00 3.19 -17.95
CA ASP A 385 -17.10 4.11 -17.64
C ASP A 385 -17.42 4.09 -16.11
N PRO A 386 -17.29 5.23 -15.40
CA PRO A 386 -17.49 5.30 -13.96
C PRO A 386 -18.84 4.80 -13.47
N GLN A 387 -19.92 5.05 -14.22
CA GLN A 387 -21.26 4.61 -13.83
C GLN A 387 -21.42 3.09 -13.93
N ARG A 388 -20.89 2.50 -15.01
CA ARG A 388 -20.82 1.04 -15.18
C ARG A 388 -19.96 0.41 -14.10
N LEU A 389 -18.80 0.99 -13.81
CA LEU A 389 -17.91 0.48 -12.78
C LEU A 389 -18.58 0.57 -11.40
N ALA A 390 -19.24 1.69 -11.08
CA ALA A 390 -19.98 1.86 -9.82
C ALA A 390 -21.00 0.75 -9.57
N ARG A 391 -21.75 0.32 -10.60
CA ARG A 391 -22.73 -0.78 -10.47
C ARG A 391 -22.09 -2.13 -10.15
N ASN A 392 -20.85 -2.36 -10.60
CA ASN A 392 -20.10 -3.59 -10.32
C ASN A 392 -19.39 -3.53 -8.96
N LEU A 393 -18.82 -2.38 -8.62
CA LEU A 393 -18.10 -2.19 -7.37
C LEU A 393 -19.04 -1.99 -6.19
N PHE A 394 -20.23 -1.44 -6.37
CA PHE A 394 -21.17 -1.09 -5.29
C PHE A 394 -22.59 -1.57 -5.65
N PRO A 395 -22.85 -2.89 -5.57
CA PRO A 395 -24.09 -3.49 -6.07
C PRO A 395 -25.35 -3.05 -5.30
N GLN A 396 -25.17 -2.51 -4.09
CA GLN A 396 -26.27 -2.00 -3.25
C GLN A 396 -26.53 -0.49 -3.47
N GLY A 397 -25.82 0.14 -4.40
CA GLY A 397 -25.84 1.58 -4.62
C GLY A 397 -24.89 2.35 -3.70
N HIS A 398 -24.82 3.66 -3.91
CA HIS A 398 -23.90 4.57 -3.23
C HIS A 398 -24.68 5.81 -2.73
N ALA A 399 -25.46 5.63 -1.67
CA ALA A 399 -26.21 6.71 -1.03
C ALA A 399 -25.40 7.34 0.10
N LEU A 400 -25.67 8.61 0.39
CA LEU A 400 -25.16 9.26 1.60
C LEU A 400 -25.93 8.79 2.85
N PRO A 401 -25.33 8.88 4.04
CA PRO A 401 -26.07 8.78 5.29
C PRO A 401 -27.28 9.72 5.28
N GLY A 402 -28.47 9.19 5.58
CA GLY A 402 -29.73 9.93 5.47
C GLY A 402 -30.41 9.90 4.10
N GLY A 403 -29.90 9.13 3.13
CA GLY A 403 -30.59 8.81 1.88
C GLY A 403 -30.47 9.85 0.76
N ALA A 404 -29.61 10.85 0.91
CA ALA A 404 -29.39 11.84 -0.14
C ALA A 404 -28.67 11.21 -1.36
N PRO A 405 -29.11 11.52 -2.60
CA PRO A 405 -28.47 11.00 -3.80
C PRO A 405 -27.07 11.59 -3.98
N ALA A 406 -26.09 10.75 -4.33
CA ALA A 406 -24.76 11.20 -4.68
C ALA A 406 -24.80 12.00 -6.00
N ARG A 407 -24.13 13.15 -6.04
CA ARG A 407 -23.99 13.94 -7.27
C ARG A 407 -22.85 13.40 -8.13
N SER A 408 -22.93 13.61 -9.45
CA SER A 408 -21.84 13.32 -10.37
C SER A 408 -20.63 14.19 -10.04
N LEU A 409 -19.46 13.55 -9.92
CA LEU A 409 -18.20 14.25 -9.72
C LEU A 409 -17.70 14.83 -11.06
N GLN A 410 -17.00 15.96 -10.99
CA GLN A 410 -16.20 16.45 -12.11
C GLN A 410 -15.06 15.44 -12.39
N PRO A 411 -14.48 15.41 -13.62
CA PRO A 411 -13.35 14.55 -13.92
C PRO A 411 -12.25 14.70 -12.88
N LEU A 412 -11.72 13.60 -12.37
CA LEU A 412 -10.72 13.55 -11.30
C LEU A 412 -9.29 13.41 -11.82
N LEU A 413 -9.14 12.80 -13.00
CA LEU A 413 -7.86 12.49 -13.63
C LEU A 413 -7.66 13.28 -14.93
N ARG A 414 -6.39 13.43 -15.31
CA ARG A 414 -5.99 14.01 -16.59
C ARG A 414 -6.31 13.01 -17.72
N ALA A 415 -6.83 13.53 -18.83
CA ALA A 415 -7.12 12.77 -20.03
C ALA A 415 -5.91 12.00 -20.56
#